data_AF-A0A7C5Z016-F1
#
_entry.id   AF-A0A7C5Z016-F1
#
_cell.length_a   1.000
_cell.length_b   1.000
_cell.length_c   1.000
_cell.angle_alpha   90.00
_cell.angle_beta   90.00
_cell.angle_gamma   90.00
#
_symmetry.space_group_name_H-M   'P 1'
#
loop_
_entity.id
_entity.type
_entity.pdbx_description
1 polymer ?
#
loop_
_entity_poly.entity_id
_entity_poly.type
_entity_poly.pdbx_seq_one_letter_code
_entity_poly.pdbx_strand_id
1 'polypeptide(L)'
;MPFTTYHIASGLFAGYFLRKKVDWLTLVITTAIVADIEPILMVTGLLRDYPPHGFLHTYLASIPMGAISGFILYLIRSLLSPFMRAFCLNEGNQSLVSYISGGVLGWFLHVLMDSPLYIDIRPFYPLAINPLYGLLDVEILEILYNVMLLCGFTTYIIHFYNSVKHEGISSLLRVGSLSILIGFLISFQGFDIELGFYNKKLAVTGSVLVLIGTYLFLECLFKLRAISFRKATFVLLIIVVVIAALPLQIFPRITLVWIDYLLLVWLLLILVTILVRKSLNIFRLKMFRLRLPVGDLLVASIALAILIVGIFLLLLLLMILISGAYVYEDTFA
;
A
#
# COMPACT_ATOMS: atom_id res chain seq x y z
N MET A 1 1.37 1.95 16.46
CA MET A 1 2.57 1.65 15.63
C MET A 1 2.66 2.69 14.53
N PRO A 2 3.86 3.17 14.18
CA PRO A 2 4.01 4.09 13.07
C PRO A 2 3.64 3.42 11.75
N PHE A 3 3.04 4.17 10.81
CA PHE A 3 2.72 3.73 9.44
C PHE A 3 1.68 2.62 9.31
N THR A 4 0.50 2.77 9.91
CA THR A 4 -0.59 1.81 9.68
C THR A 4 -1.20 1.96 8.29
N THR A 5 -1.68 0.85 7.72
CA THR A 5 -2.44 0.91 6.47
C THR A 5 -3.77 1.67 6.67
N TYR A 6 -4.25 1.80 7.91
CA TYR A 6 -5.37 2.67 8.26
C TYR A 6 -5.09 4.15 7.99
N HIS A 7 -3.89 4.65 8.32
CA HIS A 7 -3.51 6.04 8.04
C HIS A 7 -3.40 6.33 6.54
N ILE A 8 -2.87 5.38 5.76
CA ILE A 8 -2.85 5.49 4.29
C ILE A 8 -4.28 5.54 3.76
N ALA A 9 -5.14 4.62 4.20
CA ALA A 9 -6.48 4.50 3.67
C ALA A 9 -7.38 5.69 4.05
N SER A 10 -7.26 6.24 5.26
CA SER A 10 -8.00 7.45 5.65
C SER A 10 -7.55 8.65 4.83
N GLY A 11 -6.25 8.80 4.57
CA GLY A 11 -5.73 9.84 3.69
C GLY A 11 -6.21 9.67 2.24
N LEU A 12 -6.26 8.44 1.73
CA LEU A 12 -6.82 8.15 0.41
C LEU A 12 -8.32 8.49 0.34
N PHE A 13 -9.08 8.10 1.36
CA PHE A 13 -10.52 8.33 1.42
C PHE A 13 -10.87 9.82 1.51
N ALA A 14 -10.32 10.54 2.49
CA ALA A 14 -10.55 11.97 2.68
C ALA A 14 -10.02 12.77 1.48
N GLY A 15 -8.82 12.41 1.02
CA GLY A 15 -8.20 13.02 -0.14
C GLY A 15 -9.03 12.86 -1.41
N TYR A 16 -9.71 11.74 -1.64
CA TYR A 16 -10.63 11.60 -2.77
C TYR A 16 -11.70 12.70 -2.77
N PHE A 17 -12.39 12.97 -1.67
CA PHE A 17 -13.43 14.01 -1.63
C PHE A 17 -12.86 15.44 -1.68
N LEU A 18 -11.64 15.62 -1.19
CA LEU A 18 -11.01 16.93 -1.04
C LEU A 18 -10.00 17.29 -2.14
N ARG A 19 -9.68 16.38 -3.07
CA ARG A 19 -8.61 16.49 -4.08
C ARG A 19 -8.63 17.76 -4.94
N LYS A 20 -9.78 18.41 -5.09
CA LYS A 20 -9.92 19.70 -5.79
C LYS A 20 -9.47 20.92 -4.98
N LYS A 21 -9.35 20.76 -3.66
CA LYS A 21 -9.03 21.83 -2.69
C LYS A 21 -7.69 21.63 -2.00
N VAL A 22 -7.23 20.39 -1.89
CA VAL A 22 -6.00 20.01 -1.19
C VAL A 22 -5.14 19.12 -2.06
N ASP A 23 -3.82 19.17 -1.84
CA ASP A 23 -2.89 18.28 -2.51
C ASP A 23 -3.04 16.87 -1.94
N TRP A 24 -3.57 15.98 -2.77
CA TRP A 24 -3.97 14.65 -2.34
C TRP A 24 -2.77 13.82 -1.88
N LEU A 25 -1.64 13.87 -2.62
CA LEU A 25 -0.43 13.19 -2.16
C LEU A 25 0.06 13.75 -0.83
N THR A 26 0.07 15.06 -0.67
CA THR A 26 0.48 15.71 0.58
C THR A 26 -0.39 15.27 1.74
N LEU A 27 -1.71 15.23 1.57
CA LEU A 27 -2.63 14.72 2.58
C LEU A 27 -2.29 13.27 2.95
N VAL A 28 -2.09 12.38 1.97
CA VAL A 28 -1.75 10.96 2.22
C VAL A 28 -0.41 10.82 2.94
N ILE A 29 0.64 11.47 2.45
CA ILE A 29 1.98 11.41 3.05
C ILE A 29 1.97 11.96 4.48
N THR A 30 1.32 13.10 4.69
CA THR A 30 1.29 13.69 6.04
C THR A 30 0.48 12.84 7.02
N THR A 31 -0.66 12.28 6.58
CA THR A 31 -1.48 11.38 7.42
C THR A 31 -0.75 10.09 7.77
N ALA A 32 -0.07 9.49 6.79
CA ALA A 32 0.47 8.14 6.92
C ALA A 32 1.91 8.07 7.42
N ILE A 33 2.70 9.13 7.21
CA ILE A 33 4.16 9.09 7.40
C ILE A 33 4.64 10.20 8.31
N VAL A 34 4.32 11.45 7.98
CA VAL A 34 5.01 12.59 8.61
C VAL A 34 4.55 12.80 10.06
N ALA A 35 3.26 12.58 10.34
CA ALA A 35 2.72 12.73 11.69
C ALA A 35 3.31 11.71 12.68
N ASP A 36 3.73 10.54 12.20
CA ASP A 36 4.35 9.46 12.99
C ASP A 36 5.81 9.75 13.40
N ILE A 37 6.35 10.95 13.14
CA ILE A 37 7.75 11.28 13.43
C ILE A 37 8.12 11.10 14.92
N GLU A 38 7.23 11.41 15.87
CA GLU A 38 7.49 11.19 17.30
C GLU A 38 7.62 9.70 17.64
N PRO A 39 6.63 8.83 17.35
CA PRO A 39 6.77 7.38 17.55
C PRO A 39 8.01 6.80 16.89
N ILE A 40 8.37 7.26 15.68
CA ILE A 40 9.57 6.78 14.97
C ILE A 40 10.85 7.15 15.73
N LEU A 41 10.98 8.41 16.16
CA LEU A 41 12.16 8.87 16.90
C LEU A 41 12.28 8.17 18.26
N MET A 42 11.14 7.84 18.90
CA MET A 42 11.10 7.05 20.13
C MET A 42 11.56 5.61 19.89
N VAL A 43 10.98 4.91 18.90
CA VAL A 43 11.33 3.50 18.58
C VAL A 43 12.78 3.36 18.10
N THR A 44 13.31 4.35 17.40
CA THR A 44 14.73 4.36 16.98
C THR A 44 15.70 4.70 18.12
N GLY A 45 15.19 5.02 19.33
CA GLY A 45 15.99 5.36 20.51
C GLY A 45 16.62 6.75 20.45
N LEU A 46 16.23 7.58 19.48
CA LEU A 46 16.68 8.98 19.35
C LEU A 46 16.00 9.89 20.37
N LEU A 47 14.78 9.56 20.79
CA LEU A 47 14.09 10.19 21.93
C LEU A 47 14.01 9.19 23.08
N ARG A 48 14.94 9.30 24.04
CA ARG A 48 14.91 8.51 25.27
C ARG A 48 13.94 9.13 26.27
N ASP A 49 13.19 8.31 26.98
CA ASP A 49 12.24 8.71 28.04
C ASP A 49 11.13 9.68 27.56
N TYR A 50 10.82 9.68 26.26
CA TYR A 50 9.73 10.45 25.65
C TYR A 50 8.49 9.56 25.46
N PRO A 51 7.26 10.07 25.69
CA PRO A 51 6.06 9.30 25.42
C PRO A 51 5.97 8.93 23.92
N PRO A 52 5.38 7.76 23.57
CA PRO A 52 5.18 7.38 22.18
C PRO A 52 4.44 8.46 21.38
N HIS A 53 3.40 9.05 21.96
CA HIS A 53 2.66 10.17 21.37
C HIS A 53 2.79 11.41 22.25
N GLY A 54 3.67 12.32 21.84
CA GLY A 54 3.98 13.52 22.59
C GLY A 54 3.18 14.73 22.12
N PHE A 55 3.83 15.89 22.13
CA PHE A 55 3.20 17.16 21.78
C PHE A 55 2.78 17.25 20.30
N LEU A 56 3.42 16.50 19.40
CA LEU A 56 3.03 16.53 17.98
C LEU A 56 1.70 15.79 17.72
N HIS A 57 1.22 14.99 18.67
CA HIS A 57 -0.08 14.33 18.63
C HIS A 57 -1.19 15.19 19.27
N THR A 58 -1.22 16.48 18.93
CA THR A 58 -2.25 17.43 19.39
C THR A 58 -2.88 18.15 18.19
N TYR A 59 -4.16 18.51 18.30
CA TYR A 59 -4.81 19.31 17.23
C TYR A 59 -4.20 20.70 17.10
N LEU A 60 -3.61 21.22 18.17
CA LEU A 60 -2.88 22.48 18.10
C LEU A 60 -1.60 22.33 17.28
N ALA A 61 -0.82 21.26 17.51
CA ALA A 61 0.41 21.02 16.76
C ALA A 61 0.16 20.66 15.29
N SER A 62 -0.99 20.05 14.96
CA SER A 62 -1.31 19.68 13.58
C SER A 62 -1.37 20.88 12.63
N ILE A 63 -1.64 22.10 13.13
CA ILE A 63 -1.66 23.32 12.34
C ILE A 63 -0.25 23.75 11.90
N PRO A 64 0.68 24.13 12.79
CA PRO A 64 2.02 24.54 12.38
C PRO A 64 2.80 23.38 11.73
N MET A 65 2.69 22.16 12.26
CA MET A 65 3.46 21.02 11.75
C MET A 65 2.92 20.52 10.41
N GLY A 66 1.61 20.49 10.24
CA GLY A 66 0.99 20.22 8.96
C GLY A 66 1.31 21.30 7.92
N ALA A 67 1.32 22.57 8.31
CA ALA A 67 1.70 23.66 7.40
C ALA A 67 3.16 23.57 6.96
N ILE A 68 4.08 23.27 7.89
CA ILE A 68 5.50 23.02 7.59
C ILE A 68 5.63 21.82 6.64
N SER A 69 4.92 20.73 6.92
CA SER A 69 4.93 19.52 6.08
C SER A 69 4.47 19.82 4.66
N GLY A 70 3.35 20.52 4.51
CA GLY A 70 2.83 20.94 3.21
C GLY A 70 3.79 21.87 2.48
N PHE A 71 4.38 22.83 3.18
CA PHE A 71 5.39 23.73 2.60
C PHE A 71 6.63 22.98 2.10
N ILE A 72 7.18 22.05 2.88
CA ILE A 72 8.32 21.21 2.47
C ILE A 72 7.95 20.37 1.25
N LEU A 73 6.79 19.71 1.26
CA LEU A 73 6.31 18.89 0.15
C LEU A 73 6.09 19.72 -1.11
N TYR A 74 5.65 20.97 -0.97
CA TYR A 74 5.58 21.92 -2.08
C TYR A 74 6.97 22.24 -2.64
N LEU A 75 7.98 22.47 -1.80
CA LEU A 75 9.34 22.75 -2.28
C LEU A 75 9.92 21.58 -3.08
N ILE A 76 9.66 20.34 -2.67
CA ILE A 76 10.15 19.14 -3.35
C ILE A 76 9.17 18.55 -4.38
N ARG A 77 8.08 19.26 -4.73
CA ARG A 77 7.02 18.75 -5.62
C ARG A 77 7.54 18.29 -6.98
N SER A 78 8.59 18.92 -7.51
CA SER A 78 9.20 18.52 -8.79
C SER A 78 9.78 17.10 -8.71
N LEU A 79 10.44 16.76 -7.59
CA LEU A 79 10.99 15.44 -7.30
C LEU A 79 9.87 14.41 -7.10
N LEU A 80 8.76 14.79 -6.45
CA LEU A 80 7.62 13.90 -6.22
C LEU A 80 6.73 13.73 -7.46
N SER A 81 6.78 14.67 -8.40
CA SER A 81 5.87 14.70 -9.55
C SER A 81 5.79 13.40 -10.37
N PRO A 82 6.87 12.63 -10.60
CA PRO A 82 6.78 11.34 -11.28
C PRO A 82 5.96 10.34 -10.48
N PHE A 83 6.16 10.29 -9.16
CA PHE A 83 5.39 9.44 -8.25
C PHE A 83 3.92 9.85 -8.22
N MET A 84 3.60 11.14 -8.11
CA MET A 84 2.20 11.58 -8.09
C MET A 84 1.45 11.20 -9.38
N ARG A 85 2.11 11.35 -10.54
CA ARG A 85 1.53 10.97 -11.84
C ARG A 85 1.37 9.46 -11.96
N ALA A 86 2.39 8.70 -11.54
CA ALA A 86 2.39 7.24 -11.57
C ALA A 86 1.20 6.65 -10.80
N PHE A 87 0.89 7.21 -9.64
CA PHE A 87 -0.18 6.78 -8.74
C PHE A 87 -1.51 7.54 -8.95
N CYS A 88 -1.60 8.42 -9.94
CA CYS A 88 -2.80 9.22 -10.23
C CYS A 88 -3.31 10.05 -9.02
N LEU A 89 -2.40 10.49 -8.15
CA LEU A 89 -2.69 11.29 -6.95
C LEU A 89 -2.51 12.80 -7.20
N ASN A 90 -2.42 13.22 -8.46
CA ASN A 90 -2.28 14.62 -8.85
C ASN A 90 -3.39 15.04 -9.83
N GLU A 91 -4.12 16.10 -9.51
CA GLU A 91 -5.11 16.73 -10.41
C GLU A 91 -4.55 17.97 -11.16
N GLY A 92 -3.26 18.30 -11.04
CA GLY A 92 -2.62 19.37 -11.81
C GLY A 92 -1.62 20.22 -11.02
N ASN A 93 -1.44 21.48 -11.43
CA ASN A 93 -0.51 22.39 -10.76
C ASN A 93 -1.21 23.03 -9.56
N GLN A 94 -1.19 22.33 -8.42
CA GLN A 94 -1.82 22.80 -7.21
C GLN A 94 -1.04 23.93 -6.53
N SER A 95 -1.76 24.88 -5.95
CA SER A 95 -1.17 26.05 -5.28
C SER A 95 -0.50 25.67 -3.96
N LEU A 96 0.40 26.52 -3.45
CA LEU A 96 0.99 26.34 -2.12
C LEU A 96 -0.06 26.18 -1.01
N VAL A 97 -1.19 26.90 -1.11
CA VAL A 97 -2.31 26.78 -0.15
C VAL A 97 -2.90 25.37 -0.16
N SER A 98 -2.95 24.71 -1.33
CA SER A 98 -3.41 23.33 -1.46
C SER A 98 -2.50 22.34 -0.75
N TYR A 99 -1.18 22.56 -0.81
CA TYR A 99 -0.20 21.74 -0.09
C TYR A 99 -0.27 21.98 1.42
N ILE A 100 -0.30 23.24 1.86
CA ILE A 100 -0.42 23.58 3.29
C ILE A 100 -1.71 22.99 3.87
N SER A 101 -2.84 23.16 3.20
CA SER A 101 -4.12 22.59 3.65
C SER A 101 -4.10 21.07 3.65
N GLY A 102 -3.49 20.42 2.65
CA GLY A 102 -3.28 18.98 2.63
C GLY A 102 -2.47 18.50 3.83
N GLY A 103 -1.40 19.21 4.18
CA GLY A 103 -0.54 18.86 5.32
C GLY A 103 -1.26 19.05 6.66
N VAL A 104 -1.95 20.18 6.86
CA VAL A 104 -2.74 20.44 8.08
C VAL A 104 -3.85 19.40 8.25
N LEU A 105 -4.63 19.13 7.20
CA LEU A 105 -5.70 18.14 7.26
C LEU A 105 -5.15 16.72 7.45
N GLY A 106 -4.02 16.39 6.82
CA GLY A 106 -3.42 15.06 6.97
C GLY A 106 -2.94 14.83 8.40
N TRP A 107 -2.25 15.80 9.00
CA TRP A 107 -1.80 15.72 10.39
C TRP A 107 -2.99 15.69 11.36
N PHE A 108 -4.01 16.52 11.12
CA PHE A 108 -5.22 16.52 11.92
C PHE A 108 -5.95 15.17 11.86
N LEU A 109 -6.07 14.59 10.65
CA LEU A 109 -6.71 13.29 10.44
C LEU A 109 -5.94 12.18 11.15
N HIS A 110 -4.61 12.21 11.13
CA HIS A 110 -3.77 11.29 11.88
C HIS A 110 -4.06 11.36 13.39
N VAL A 111 -3.99 12.55 13.99
CA VAL A 111 -4.28 12.73 15.43
C VAL A 111 -5.72 12.31 15.76
N LEU A 112 -6.69 12.60 14.88
CA LEU A 112 -8.07 12.16 15.03
C LEU A 112 -8.21 10.63 15.05
N MET A 113 -7.43 9.90 14.25
CA MET A 113 -7.45 8.44 14.22
C MET A 113 -6.74 7.83 15.43
N ASP A 114 -5.71 8.47 15.94
CA ASP A 114 -4.98 7.91 17.07
C ASP A 114 -5.63 8.26 18.42
N SER A 115 -6.34 9.39 18.51
CA SER A 115 -6.94 9.85 19.78
C SER A 115 -7.88 8.84 20.45
N PRO A 116 -8.77 8.11 19.74
CA PRO A 116 -9.61 7.10 20.39
C PRO A 116 -8.85 5.86 20.87
N LEU A 117 -7.67 5.58 20.29
CA LEU A 117 -6.87 4.37 20.55
C LEU A 117 -5.94 4.49 21.75
N TYR A 118 -5.38 5.66 21.99
CA TYR A 118 -4.25 5.80 22.90
C TYR A 118 -4.51 6.78 24.04
N ILE A 119 -4.25 6.32 25.26
CA ILE A 119 -4.48 7.10 26.48
C ILE A 119 -3.43 8.21 26.69
N ASP A 120 -2.23 8.07 26.11
CA ASP A 120 -1.12 9.03 26.25
C ASP A 120 -1.27 10.28 25.36
N ILE A 121 -2.09 10.21 24.31
CA ILE A 121 -2.39 11.33 23.40
C ILE A 121 -3.17 12.42 24.13
N ARG A 122 -2.83 13.70 23.89
CA ARG A 122 -3.48 14.86 24.51
C ARG A 122 -4.09 15.78 23.45
N PRO A 123 -5.18 15.38 22.78
CA PRO A 123 -5.61 16.04 21.54
C PRO A 123 -5.91 17.53 21.74
N PHE A 124 -6.39 17.91 22.92
CA PHE A 124 -6.75 19.28 23.32
C PHE A 124 -5.75 19.91 24.30
N TYR A 125 -4.45 19.56 24.23
CA TYR A 125 -3.41 20.19 25.05
C TYR A 125 -3.58 21.73 25.07
N PRO A 126 -3.55 22.39 26.26
CA PRO A 126 -2.98 21.95 27.53
C PRO A 126 -3.88 21.06 28.40
N LEU A 127 -5.07 20.65 27.94
CA LEU A 127 -5.84 19.63 28.64
C LEU A 127 -4.97 18.36 28.75
N ALA A 128 -4.68 17.93 29.98
CA ALA A 128 -3.74 16.84 30.24
C ALA A 128 -4.34 15.43 30.01
N ILE A 129 -5.64 15.36 29.73
CA ILE A 129 -6.38 14.11 29.50
C ILE A 129 -6.77 13.94 28.03
N ASN A 130 -7.01 12.70 27.64
CA ASN A 130 -7.64 12.36 26.37
C ASN A 130 -9.15 12.13 26.56
N PRO A 131 -10.03 13.10 26.28
CA PRO A 131 -11.47 12.88 26.39
C PRO A 131 -12.02 11.97 25.26
N LEU A 132 -11.22 11.66 24.24
CA LEU A 132 -11.62 10.80 23.12
C LEU A 132 -11.29 9.32 23.35
N TYR A 133 -10.35 9.04 24.26
CA TYR A 133 -9.96 7.67 24.60
C TYR A 133 -11.10 6.93 25.30
N GLY A 134 -11.43 5.74 24.81
CA GLY A 134 -12.47 4.89 25.39
C GLY A 134 -13.92 5.39 25.19
N LEU A 135 -14.16 6.38 24.31
CA LEU A 135 -15.52 6.80 23.95
C LEU A 135 -16.31 5.72 23.20
N LEU A 136 -15.60 4.84 22.48
CA LEU A 136 -16.15 3.72 21.75
C LEU A 136 -15.46 2.45 22.24
N ASP A 137 -16.23 1.34 22.28
CA ASP A 137 -15.66 0.02 22.50
C ASP A 137 -14.62 -0.31 21.43
N VAL A 138 -13.56 -1.01 21.82
CA VAL A 138 -12.45 -1.39 20.93
C VAL A 138 -12.95 -2.14 19.70
N GLU A 139 -13.96 -3.00 19.86
CA GLU A 139 -14.57 -3.74 18.75
C GLU A 139 -15.26 -2.81 17.72
N ILE A 140 -15.95 -1.77 18.21
CA ILE A 140 -16.60 -0.77 17.34
C ILE A 140 -15.54 0.04 16.59
N LEU A 141 -14.47 0.42 17.28
CA LEU A 141 -13.36 1.17 16.70
C LEU A 141 -12.63 0.36 15.62
N GLU A 142 -12.40 -0.93 15.87
CA GLU A 142 -11.82 -1.85 14.88
C GLU A 142 -12.72 -1.96 13.64
N ILE A 143 -14.04 -2.10 13.81
CA ILE A 143 -14.99 -2.12 12.69
C ILE A 143 -14.91 -0.81 11.91
N LEU A 144 -14.91 0.34 12.58
CA LEU A 144 -14.83 1.65 11.93
C LEU A 144 -13.56 1.78 11.09
N TYR A 145 -12.42 1.33 11.61
CA TYR A 145 -11.14 1.44 10.91
C TYR A 145 -11.02 0.45 9.76
N ASN A 146 -11.57 -0.75 9.90
CA ASN A 146 -11.71 -1.70 8.81
C ASN A 146 -12.61 -1.17 7.68
N VAL A 147 -13.72 -0.50 8.03
CA VAL A 147 -14.60 0.16 7.04
C VAL A 147 -13.85 1.31 6.36
N MET A 148 -13.15 2.17 7.11
CA MET A 148 -12.34 3.24 6.55
C MET A 148 -11.27 2.71 5.60
N LEU A 149 -10.61 1.61 5.99
CA LEU A 149 -9.60 0.93 5.17
C LEU A 149 -10.17 0.46 3.84
N LEU A 150 -11.29 -0.26 3.89
CA LEU A 150 -11.95 -0.78 2.70
C LEU A 150 -12.45 0.36 1.80
N CYS A 151 -13.07 1.38 2.38
CA CYS A 151 -13.56 2.55 1.65
C CYS A 151 -12.41 3.33 1.00
N GLY A 152 -11.31 3.58 1.71
CA GLY A 152 -10.14 4.30 1.22
C GLY A 152 -9.48 3.61 0.03
N PHE A 153 -9.23 2.30 0.13
CA PHE A 153 -8.65 1.56 -0.99
C PHE A 153 -9.62 1.35 -2.16
N THR A 154 -10.90 1.09 -1.88
CA THR A 154 -11.90 0.92 -2.94
C THR A 154 -12.07 2.22 -3.73
N THR A 155 -12.22 3.36 -3.05
CA THR A 155 -12.32 4.66 -3.71
C THR A 155 -11.06 4.99 -4.51
N TYR A 156 -9.88 4.68 -3.98
CA TYR A 156 -8.63 4.88 -4.69
C TYR A 156 -8.47 3.98 -5.92
N ILE A 157 -8.79 2.69 -5.84
CA ILE A 157 -8.75 1.77 -6.98
C ILE A 157 -9.71 2.22 -8.09
N ILE A 158 -10.93 2.64 -7.72
CA ILE A 158 -11.92 3.17 -8.68
C ILE A 158 -11.39 4.45 -9.34
N HIS A 159 -10.82 5.37 -8.56
CA HIS A 159 -10.20 6.58 -9.09
C HIS A 159 -9.07 6.25 -10.06
N PHE A 160 -8.14 5.40 -9.64
CA PHE A 160 -6.99 4.98 -10.43
C PHE A 160 -7.43 4.32 -11.74
N TYR A 161 -8.38 3.37 -11.70
CA TYR A 161 -8.96 2.77 -12.90
C TYR A 161 -9.54 3.83 -13.84
N ASN A 162 -10.34 4.76 -13.31
CA ASN A 162 -10.90 5.84 -14.12
C ASN A 162 -9.84 6.76 -14.73
N SER A 163 -8.71 6.95 -14.04
CA SER A 163 -7.57 7.70 -14.56
C SER A 163 -6.85 6.96 -15.67
N VAL A 164 -6.72 5.63 -15.63
CA VAL A 164 -5.90 4.87 -16.59
C VAL A 164 -6.69 4.11 -17.67
N LYS A 165 -8.03 4.01 -17.57
CA LYS A 165 -8.86 3.22 -18.50
C LYS A 165 -8.73 3.62 -19.98
N HIS A 166 -8.34 4.86 -20.25
CA HIS A 166 -8.15 5.37 -21.60
C HIS A 166 -6.90 4.77 -22.29
N GLU A 167 -6.00 4.14 -21.54
CA GLU A 167 -4.81 3.47 -22.06
C GLU A 167 -5.12 2.07 -22.65
N GLY A 168 -6.40 1.66 -22.65
CA GLY A 168 -6.83 0.40 -23.25
C GLY A 168 -6.42 -0.81 -22.42
N ILE A 169 -5.84 -1.83 -23.06
CA ILE A 169 -5.54 -3.13 -22.43
C ILE A 169 -4.50 -2.99 -21.29
N SER A 170 -3.54 -2.06 -21.42
CA SER A 170 -2.50 -1.82 -20.39
C SER A 170 -3.08 -1.38 -19.04
N SER A 171 -4.28 -0.78 -19.04
CA SER A 171 -4.97 -0.37 -17.80
C SER A 171 -5.22 -1.57 -16.87
N LEU A 172 -5.50 -2.75 -17.41
CA LEU A 172 -5.70 -3.99 -16.64
C LEU A 172 -4.42 -4.41 -15.92
N LEU A 173 -3.26 -4.26 -16.56
CA LEU A 173 -1.96 -4.55 -15.96
C LEU A 173 -1.65 -3.59 -14.81
N ARG A 174 -1.92 -2.29 -14.99
CA ARG A 174 -1.67 -1.26 -13.96
C ARG A 174 -2.58 -1.44 -12.75
N VAL A 175 -3.89 -1.60 -12.98
CA VAL A 175 -4.89 -1.78 -11.91
C VAL A 175 -4.71 -3.13 -11.22
N GLY A 176 -4.37 -4.18 -11.97
CA GLY A 176 -4.04 -5.48 -11.42
C GLY A 176 -2.83 -5.43 -10.48
N SER A 177 -1.75 -4.77 -10.92
CA SER A 177 -0.54 -4.56 -10.12
C SER A 177 -0.81 -3.73 -8.86
N LEU A 178 -1.64 -2.69 -8.97
CA LEU A 178 -2.05 -1.88 -7.82
C LEU A 178 -2.87 -2.71 -6.81
N SER A 179 -3.80 -3.53 -7.30
CA SER A 179 -4.63 -4.38 -6.45
C SER A 179 -3.80 -5.43 -5.73
N ILE A 180 -2.79 -6.02 -6.39
CA ILE A 180 -1.83 -6.94 -5.75
C ILE A 180 -1.05 -6.22 -4.65
N LEU A 181 -0.52 -5.02 -4.92
CA LEU A 181 0.24 -4.24 -3.95
C LEU A 181 -0.60 -3.91 -2.71
N ILE A 182 -1.81 -3.38 -2.89
CA ILE A 182 -2.74 -3.07 -1.80
C ILE A 182 -3.14 -4.35 -1.05
N GLY A 183 -3.40 -5.44 -1.77
CA GLY A 183 -3.77 -6.72 -1.17
C GLY A 183 -2.67 -7.26 -0.25
N PHE A 184 -1.39 -7.12 -0.63
CA PHE A 184 -0.28 -7.45 0.25
C PHE A 184 -0.19 -6.54 1.48
N LEU A 185 -0.38 -5.22 1.32
CA LEU A 185 -0.36 -4.27 2.44
C LEU A 185 -1.44 -4.61 3.49
N ILE A 186 -2.68 -4.86 3.04
CA ILE A 186 -3.79 -5.23 3.92
C ILE A 186 -3.55 -6.60 4.58
N SER A 187 -3.06 -7.59 3.82
CA SER A 187 -2.80 -8.93 4.34
C SER A 187 -1.70 -8.94 5.40
N PHE A 188 -0.65 -8.13 5.20
CA PHE A 188 0.46 -8.02 6.14
C PHE A 188 0.04 -7.31 7.43
N GLN A 189 -0.82 -6.29 7.36
CA GLN A 189 -1.37 -5.63 8.54
C GLN A 189 -2.21 -6.57 9.41
N GLY A 190 -2.81 -7.59 8.81
CA GLY A 190 -3.49 -8.66 9.55
C GLY A 190 -2.55 -9.52 10.39
N PHE A 191 -1.22 -9.34 10.34
CA PHE A 191 -0.23 -10.14 11.04
C PHE A 191 0.53 -9.28 12.08
N ASP A 192 0.13 -9.36 13.35
CA ASP A 192 0.86 -8.72 14.45
C ASP A 192 1.87 -9.73 15.05
N ILE A 193 3.15 -9.48 14.78
CA ILE A 193 4.26 -10.35 15.19
C ILE A 193 4.52 -10.27 16.71
N GLU A 194 4.29 -9.12 17.33
CA GLU A 194 4.62 -8.90 18.74
C GLU A 194 3.59 -9.53 19.68
N LEU A 195 2.32 -9.57 19.26
CA LEU A 195 1.24 -10.13 20.06
C LEU A 195 0.74 -11.50 19.57
N GLY A 196 1.24 -11.99 18.43
CA GLY A 196 0.78 -13.23 17.82
C GLY A 196 -0.69 -13.18 17.37
N PHE A 197 -1.26 -11.98 17.20
CA PHE A 197 -2.63 -11.79 16.74
C PHE A 197 -2.67 -11.76 15.22
N TYR A 198 -3.50 -12.65 14.65
CA TYR A 198 -3.80 -12.67 13.22
C TYR A 198 -5.24 -12.23 12.99
N ASN A 199 -5.45 -11.06 12.39
CA ASN A 199 -6.76 -10.61 11.97
C ASN A 199 -7.16 -11.34 10.68
N LYS A 200 -7.81 -12.50 10.85
CA LYS A 200 -8.29 -13.36 9.76
C LYS A 200 -9.10 -12.60 8.72
N LYS A 201 -9.92 -11.62 9.15
CA LYS A 201 -10.79 -10.87 8.24
C LYS A 201 -9.95 -10.03 7.27
N LEU A 202 -9.00 -9.25 7.79
CA LEU A 202 -8.12 -8.42 6.96
C LEU A 202 -7.25 -9.27 6.03
N ALA A 203 -6.71 -10.37 6.51
CA ALA A 203 -5.92 -11.26 5.66
C ALA A 203 -6.73 -11.90 4.53
N VAL A 204 -7.99 -12.28 4.78
CA VAL A 204 -8.91 -12.74 3.74
C VAL A 204 -9.21 -11.61 2.75
N THR A 205 -9.52 -10.39 3.23
CA THR A 205 -9.78 -9.23 2.37
C THR A 205 -8.60 -8.92 1.46
N GLY A 206 -7.38 -8.86 2.00
CA GLY A 206 -6.17 -8.64 1.22
C GLY A 206 -5.92 -9.76 0.21
N SER A 207 -6.13 -11.02 0.61
CA SER A 207 -6.01 -12.18 -0.29
C SER A 207 -7.00 -12.14 -1.45
N VAL A 208 -8.25 -11.75 -1.21
CA VAL A 208 -9.25 -11.55 -2.27
C VAL A 208 -8.78 -10.48 -3.25
N LEU A 209 -8.19 -9.39 -2.76
CA LEU A 209 -7.68 -8.33 -3.62
C LEU A 209 -6.46 -8.77 -4.45
N VAL A 210 -5.58 -9.61 -3.88
CA VAL A 210 -4.49 -10.26 -4.64
C VAL A 210 -5.04 -11.16 -5.75
N LEU A 211 -6.11 -11.92 -5.48
CA LEU A 211 -6.78 -12.75 -6.51
C LEU A 211 -7.37 -11.90 -7.63
N ILE A 212 -8.10 -10.83 -7.28
CA ILE A 212 -8.66 -9.89 -8.26
C ILE A 212 -7.54 -9.27 -9.11
N GLY A 213 -6.46 -8.80 -8.46
CA GLY A 213 -5.34 -8.20 -9.15
C GLY A 213 -4.63 -9.18 -10.08
N THR A 214 -4.43 -10.42 -9.64
CA THR A 214 -3.87 -11.51 -10.46
C THR A 214 -4.78 -11.85 -11.65
N TYR A 215 -6.10 -11.89 -11.44
CA TYR A 215 -7.06 -12.10 -12.52
C TYR A 215 -6.98 -10.99 -13.58
N LEU A 216 -6.99 -9.71 -13.18
CA LEU A 216 -6.86 -8.58 -14.12
C LEU A 216 -5.53 -8.62 -14.90
N PHE A 217 -4.45 -9.02 -14.22
CA PHE A 217 -3.15 -9.21 -14.83
C PHE A 217 -3.16 -10.32 -15.89
N LEU A 218 -3.74 -11.49 -15.58
CA LEU A 218 -3.87 -12.60 -16.52
C LEU A 218 -4.83 -12.27 -17.67
N GLU A 219 -5.91 -11.53 -17.41
CA GLU A 219 -6.85 -11.05 -18.42
C GLU A 219 -6.16 -10.12 -19.43
N CYS A 220 -5.25 -9.26 -18.96
CA CYS A 220 -4.40 -8.44 -19.84
C CYS A 220 -3.58 -9.33 -20.79
N LEU A 221 -2.85 -10.31 -20.24
CA LEU A 221 -2.04 -11.23 -21.02
C LEU A 221 -2.88 -12.07 -22.00
N PHE A 222 -4.08 -12.47 -21.60
CA PHE A 222 -4.99 -13.24 -22.43
C PHE A 222 -5.50 -12.42 -23.62
N LYS A 223 -5.91 -11.16 -23.38
CA LYS A 223 -6.33 -10.22 -24.44
C LYS A 223 -5.22 -9.90 -25.42
N LEU A 224 -3.97 -9.87 -24.96
CA LEU A 224 -2.77 -9.73 -25.79
C LEU A 224 -2.34 -11.03 -26.47
N ARG A 225 -3.08 -12.13 -26.31
CA ARG A 225 -2.76 -13.47 -26.83
C ARG A 225 -1.40 -14.00 -26.37
N ALA A 226 -0.87 -13.47 -25.27
CA ALA A 226 0.43 -13.85 -24.72
C ALA A 226 0.35 -15.10 -23.83
N ILE A 227 -0.84 -15.46 -23.34
CA ILE A 227 -1.10 -16.64 -22.52
C ILE A 227 -2.36 -17.36 -23.00
N SER A 228 -2.36 -18.69 -22.95
CA SER A 228 -3.55 -19.50 -23.27
C SER A 228 -4.50 -19.57 -22.06
N PHE A 229 -5.80 -19.76 -22.34
CA PHE A 229 -6.82 -19.92 -21.30
C PHE A 229 -6.45 -20.99 -20.26
N ARG A 230 -6.06 -22.19 -20.72
CA ARG A 230 -5.65 -23.30 -19.84
C ARG A 230 -4.51 -22.91 -18.90
N LYS A 231 -3.51 -22.20 -19.43
CA LYS A 231 -2.35 -21.77 -18.65
C LYS A 231 -2.71 -20.68 -17.65
N ALA A 232 -3.55 -19.72 -18.03
CA ALA A 232 -4.07 -18.70 -17.12
C ALA A 232 -4.89 -19.30 -15.98
N THR A 233 -5.81 -20.23 -16.26
CA THR A 233 -6.59 -20.94 -15.24
C THR A 233 -5.69 -21.74 -14.30
N PHE A 234 -4.67 -22.41 -14.82
CA PHE A 234 -3.72 -23.16 -14.00
C PHE A 234 -2.91 -22.26 -13.06
N VAL A 235 -2.45 -21.10 -13.55
CA VAL A 235 -1.78 -20.10 -12.71
C VAL A 235 -2.71 -19.60 -11.60
N LEU A 236 -3.96 -19.26 -11.94
CA LEU A 236 -4.93 -18.78 -10.96
C LEU A 236 -5.22 -19.85 -9.88
N LEU A 237 -5.33 -21.13 -10.27
CA LEU A 237 -5.53 -22.24 -9.34
C LEU A 237 -4.35 -22.36 -8.36
N ILE A 238 -3.11 -22.25 -8.84
CA ILE A 238 -1.93 -22.29 -7.94
C ILE A 238 -1.98 -21.12 -6.95
N ILE A 239 -2.34 -19.91 -7.40
CA ILE A 239 -2.47 -18.75 -6.50
C ILE A 239 -3.58 -18.96 -5.47
N VAL A 240 -4.72 -19.56 -5.84
CA VAL A 240 -5.77 -19.95 -4.89
C VAL A 240 -5.25 -20.95 -3.87
N VAL A 241 -4.47 -21.95 -4.28
CA VAL A 241 -3.84 -22.92 -3.36
C VAL A 241 -2.85 -22.25 -2.42
N VAL A 242 -2.01 -21.35 -2.94
CA VAL A 242 -1.07 -20.55 -2.12
C VAL A 242 -1.84 -19.75 -1.08
N ILE A 243 -2.89 -19.05 -1.49
CA ILE A 243 -3.72 -18.25 -0.59
C ILE A 243 -4.44 -19.13 0.43
N ALA A 244 -4.99 -20.28 0.04
CA ALA A 244 -5.65 -21.19 0.97
C ALA A 244 -4.67 -21.79 2.00
N ALA A 245 -3.38 -21.91 1.66
CA ALA A 245 -2.36 -22.38 2.57
C ALA A 245 -1.95 -21.33 3.63
N LEU A 246 -2.13 -20.03 3.39
CA LEU A 246 -1.70 -18.96 4.30
C LEU A 246 -2.51 -18.87 5.62
N PRO A 247 -3.86 -18.94 5.65
CA PRO A 247 -4.64 -18.84 6.89
C PRO A 247 -4.69 -20.11 7.74
N LEU A 248 -4.26 -21.25 7.19
CA LEU A 248 -4.43 -22.55 7.86
C LEU A 248 -3.49 -22.78 9.05
N GLN A 249 -2.52 -21.89 9.30
CA GLN A 249 -1.45 -22.19 10.27
C GLN A 249 -1.10 -21.00 11.16
N ILE A 250 -1.98 -20.74 12.13
CA ILE A 250 -1.64 -19.98 13.33
C ILE A 250 -1.06 -20.99 14.32
N PHE A 251 0.24 -21.26 14.27
CA PHE A 251 0.92 -21.94 15.37
C PHE A 251 1.82 -20.94 16.10
N PRO A 252 1.71 -20.80 17.43
CA PRO A 252 2.39 -19.76 18.21
C PRO A 252 3.92 -19.94 18.31
N ARG A 253 4.52 -20.89 17.57
CA ARG A 253 5.97 -21.10 17.49
C ARG A 253 6.38 -21.46 16.07
N ILE A 254 7.46 -20.83 15.59
CA ILE A 254 8.17 -21.26 14.38
C ILE A 254 8.71 -22.67 14.64
N THR A 255 8.09 -23.67 14.02
CA THR A 255 8.51 -25.07 14.07
C THR A 255 9.18 -25.45 12.76
N LEU A 256 9.89 -26.59 12.70
CA LEU A 256 10.43 -27.12 11.42
C LEU A 256 9.35 -27.24 10.35
N VAL A 257 8.13 -27.58 10.77
CA VAL A 257 6.93 -27.64 9.94
C VAL A 257 6.63 -26.30 9.24
N TRP A 258 6.80 -25.16 9.92
CA TRP A 258 6.62 -23.83 9.33
C TRP A 258 7.57 -23.56 8.16
N ILE A 259 8.82 -24.01 8.27
CA ILE A 259 9.85 -23.80 7.24
C ILE A 259 9.47 -24.57 5.97
N ASP A 260 8.99 -25.80 6.10
CA ASP A 260 8.55 -26.62 4.97
C ASP A 260 7.35 -25.99 4.24
N TYR A 261 6.39 -25.41 4.99
CA TYR A 261 5.23 -24.73 4.39
C TYR A 261 5.62 -23.42 3.69
N LEU A 262 6.46 -22.60 4.31
CA LEU A 262 6.97 -21.38 3.68
C LEU A 262 7.78 -21.71 2.42
N LEU A 263 8.57 -22.79 2.45
CA LEU A 263 9.30 -23.28 1.29
C LEU A 263 8.34 -23.75 0.19
N LEU A 264 7.27 -24.49 0.53
CA LEU A 264 6.26 -24.91 -0.43
C LEU A 264 5.57 -23.72 -1.08
N VAL A 265 5.12 -22.74 -0.29
CA VAL A 265 4.51 -21.49 -0.80
C VAL A 265 5.48 -20.77 -1.73
N TRP A 266 6.74 -20.62 -1.32
CA TRP A 266 7.77 -19.98 -2.13
C TRP A 266 8.03 -20.73 -3.45
N LEU A 267 8.10 -22.07 -3.43
CA LEU A 267 8.25 -22.90 -4.63
C LEU A 267 7.05 -22.78 -5.58
N LEU A 268 5.83 -22.74 -5.04
CA LEU A 268 4.61 -22.53 -5.83
C LEU A 268 4.60 -21.13 -6.47
N LEU A 269 5.06 -20.10 -5.75
CA LEU A 269 5.21 -18.74 -6.31
C LEU A 269 6.29 -18.69 -7.40
N ILE A 270 7.41 -19.39 -7.23
CA ILE A 270 8.41 -19.54 -8.30
C ILE A 270 7.80 -20.23 -9.53
N LEU A 271 7.06 -21.32 -9.34
CA LEU A 271 6.39 -22.02 -10.43
C LEU A 271 5.43 -21.08 -11.17
N VAL A 272 4.62 -20.29 -10.45
CA VAL A 272 3.75 -19.28 -11.06
C VAL A 272 4.55 -18.30 -11.90
N THR A 273 5.61 -17.71 -11.35
CA THR A 273 6.42 -16.73 -12.08
C THR A 273 7.09 -17.32 -13.32
N ILE A 274 7.59 -18.55 -13.27
CA ILE A 274 8.14 -19.27 -14.43
C ILE A 274 7.06 -19.50 -15.49
N LEU A 275 5.85 -19.89 -15.09
CA LEU A 275 4.73 -20.08 -16.01
C LEU A 275 4.41 -18.77 -16.73
N VAL A 276 4.30 -17.64 -16.03
CA VAL A 276 3.96 -16.35 -16.68
C VAL A 276 5.16 -15.64 -17.32
N ARG A 277 6.39 -16.06 -17.05
CA ARG A 277 7.64 -15.41 -17.47
C ARG A 277 7.65 -15.00 -18.95
N LYS A 278 7.53 -15.98 -19.86
CA LYS A 278 7.56 -15.71 -21.31
C LYS A 278 6.43 -14.78 -21.75
N SER A 279 5.24 -14.99 -21.19
CA SER A 279 4.06 -14.16 -21.46
C SER A 279 4.28 -12.72 -20.99
N LEU A 280 5.04 -12.50 -19.92
CA LEU A 280 5.35 -11.17 -19.41
C LEU A 280 6.52 -10.48 -20.08
N ASN A 281 7.44 -11.22 -20.70
CA ASN A 281 8.59 -10.65 -21.38
C ASN A 281 8.21 -9.85 -22.65
N ILE A 282 6.94 -9.85 -23.05
CA ILE A 282 6.38 -8.90 -24.04
C ILE A 282 6.43 -7.45 -23.52
N PHE A 283 6.41 -7.28 -22.20
CA PHE A 283 6.58 -5.99 -21.54
C PHE A 283 8.05 -5.82 -21.16
N ARG A 284 8.61 -4.68 -21.53
CA ARG A 284 9.96 -4.28 -21.13
C ARG A 284 9.93 -2.99 -20.36
N LEU A 285 10.59 -2.96 -19.22
CA LEU A 285 10.73 -1.75 -18.43
C LEU A 285 11.54 -0.71 -19.21
N LYS A 286 11.09 0.54 -19.14
CA LYS A 286 11.79 1.68 -19.71
C LYS A 286 12.59 2.37 -18.60
N MET A 287 13.70 1.77 -18.20
CA MET A 287 14.59 2.35 -17.19
C MET A 287 15.89 2.82 -17.84
N PHE A 288 16.06 4.14 -17.94
CA PHE A 288 17.17 4.77 -18.66
C PHE A 288 17.33 4.25 -20.10
N ARG A 289 18.35 3.43 -20.35
CA ARG A 289 18.67 2.80 -21.65
C ARG A 289 18.47 1.28 -21.66
N LEU A 290 18.15 0.66 -20.51
CA LEU A 290 18.00 -0.77 -20.40
C LEU A 290 16.53 -1.16 -20.63
N ARG A 291 16.29 -2.09 -21.56
CA ARG A 291 14.98 -2.70 -21.78
C ARG A 291 14.90 -4.04 -21.07
N LEU A 292 14.67 -3.99 -19.76
CA LEU A 292 14.64 -5.19 -18.93
C LEU A 292 13.28 -5.91 -19.07
N PRO A 293 13.27 -7.20 -19.40
CA PRO A 293 12.03 -7.97 -19.54
C PRO A 293 11.34 -8.18 -18.19
N VAL A 294 10.05 -7.85 -18.11
CA VAL A 294 9.27 -7.85 -16.86
C VAL A 294 9.19 -9.23 -16.22
N GLY A 295 9.01 -10.28 -17.02
CA GLY A 295 8.90 -11.65 -16.51
C GLY A 295 10.19 -12.17 -15.87
N ASP A 296 11.36 -11.82 -16.42
CA ASP A 296 12.65 -12.19 -15.82
C ASP A 296 12.85 -11.49 -14.47
N LEU A 297 12.48 -10.21 -14.37
CA LEU A 297 12.53 -9.47 -13.12
C LEU A 297 11.57 -10.02 -12.08
N LEU A 298 10.37 -10.44 -12.49
CA LEU A 298 9.40 -11.06 -11.59
C LEU A 298 9.95 -12.38 -11.03
N VAL A 299 10.48 -13.25 -11.88
CA VAL A 299 11.12 -14.51 -11.44
C VAL A 299 12.27 -14.23 -10.49
N ALA A 300 13.16 -13.28 -10.82
CA ALA A 300 14.28 -12.90 -9.96
C ALA A 300 13.81 -12.37 -8.60
N SER A 301 12.77 -11.52 -8.57
CA SER A 301 12.24 -10.96 -7.32
C SER A 301 11.68 -12.03 -6.38
N ILE A 302 10.93 -13.00 -6.91
CA ILE A 302 10.35 -14.09 -6.12
C ILE A 302 11.43 -15.12 -5.73
N ALA A 303 12.32 -15.49 -6.64
CA ALA A 303 13.43 -16.39 -6.33
C ALA A 303 14.35 -15.79 -5.25
N LEU A 304 14.54 -14.48 -5.24
CA LEU A 304 15.32 -13.82 -4.20
C LEU A 304 14.50 -13.48 -2.96
N ALA A 305 13.18 -13.70 -2.91
CA ALA A 305 12.33 -13.23 -1.80
C ALA A 305 12.67 -13.82 -0.43
N ILE A 306 13.35 -14.98 -0.38
CA ILE A 306 13.93 -15.53 0.86
C ILE A 306 14.97 -14.57 1.46
N LEU A 307 15.70 -13.88 0.60
CA LEU A 307 16.57 -12.77 0.96
C LEU A 307 15.67 -11.52 0.93
N ILE A 308 15.53 -10.78 2.02
CA ILE A 308 14.66 -9.59 2.10
C ILE A 308 14.74 -8.66 0.85
N VAL A 309 15.91 -8.61 0.20
CA VAL A 309 16.15 -7.98 -1.11
C VAL A 309 15.11 -8.33 -2.18
N GLY A 310 14.68 -9.60 -2.32
CA GLY A 310 13.69 -9.99 -3.32
C GLY A 310 12.31 -9.37 -3.10
N ILE A 311 11.91 -9.14 -1.85
CA ILE A 311 10.67 -8.43 -1.51
C ILE A 311 10.75 -6.97 -1.99
N PHE A 312 11.87 -6.30 -1.74
CA PHE A 312 12.09 -4.93 -2.24
C PHE A 312 12.07 -4.86 -3.78
N LEU A 313 12.67 -5.84 -4.45
CA LEU A 313 12.62 -5.94 -5.92
C LEU A 313 11.20 -6.14 -6.44
N LEU A 314 10.39 -6.96 -5.76
CA LEU A 314 8.99 -7.19 -6.12
C LEU A 314 8.17 -5.90 -5.97
N LEU A 315 8.33 -5.19 -4.85
CA LEU A 315 7.66 -3.91 -4.60
C LEU A 315 8.05 -2.89 -5.67
N LEU A 316 9.34 -2.76 -5.98
CA LEU A 316 9.82 -1.86 -7.03
C LEU A 316 9.22 -2.23 -8.40
N LEU A 317 9.19 -3.51 -8.75
CA LEU A 317 8.59 -3.98 -9.99
C LEU A 317 7.10 -3.61 -10.08
N LEU A 318 6.33 -3.87 -9.02
CA LEU A 318 4.92 -3.49 -8.96
C LEU A 318 4.75 -1.98 -9.11
N MET A 319 5.55 -1.17 -8.43
CA MET A 319 5.51 0.30 -8.55
C MET A 319 5.79 0.77 -9.99
N ILE A 320 6.75 0.16 -10.67
CA ILE A 320 7.07 0.47 -12.07
C ILE A 320 5.91 0.07 -12.98
N LEU A 321 5.30 -1.10 -12.79
CA LEU A 321 4.12 -1.52 -13.55
C LEU A 321 2.94 -0.58 -13.30
N ILE A 322 2.68 -0.18 -12.06
CA ILE A 322 1.64 0.81 -11.71
C ILE A 322 1.90 2.14 -12.40
N SER A 323 3.16 2.57 -12.50
CA SER A 323 3.53 3.84 -13.15
C SER A 323 3.33 3.88 -14.67
N GLY A 324 3.20 2.72 -15.32
CA GLY A 324 3.19 2.63 -16.79
C GLY A 324 4.57 2.80 -17.43
N ALA A 325 5.68 2.75 -16.68
CA ALA A 325 7.03 2.90 -17.20
C ALA A 325 7.57 1.63 -17.89
N TYR A 326 6.79 1.10 -18.84
CA TYR A 326 7.12 -0.04 -19.68
C TYR A 326 6.67 0.19 -21.13
N VAL A 327 7.23 -0.60 -22.03
CA VAL A 327 6.84 -0.65 -23.45
C VAL A 327 6.34 -2.05 -23.76
N TYR A 328 5.27 -2.10 -24.54
CA TYR A 328 4.76 -3.33 -25.14
C TYR A 328 5.46 -3.54 -26.47
N GLU A 329 6.24 -4.62 -26.58
CA GLU A 329 6.84 -5.04 -27.84
C GLU A 329 5.90 -6.07 -28.49
N ASP A 330 5.19 -5.66 -29.54
CA ASP A 330 4.35 -6.57 -30.31
C ASP A 330 5.25 -7.60 -30.97
N THR A 331 5.25 -8.82 -30.45
CA THR A 331 6.05 -9.93 -30.97
C THR A 331 5.42 -10.60 -32.20
N PHE A 332 4.29 -10.06 -32.67
CA PHE A 332 3.49 -10.57 -33.80
C PHE A 332 3.32 -9.55 -34.96
N ALA A 333 4.08 -8.45 -34.96
CA ALA A 333 4.11 -7.50 -36.08
C ALA A 333 5.15 -7.90 -37.14
#